data_AF-A0A6G5AFQ7-F1
#
_entry.id   AF-A0A6G5AFQ7-F1
#
_cell.length_a   1.000
_cell.length_b   1.000
_cell.length_c   1.000
_cell.angle_alpha   90.00
_cell.angle_beta   90.00
_cell.angle_gamma   90.00
#
_symmetry.space_group_name_H-M   'P 1'
#
loop_
_entity.id
_entity.type
_entity.pdbx_description
1 polymer ?
#
loop_
_entity_poly.entity_id
_entity_poly.type
_entity_poly.pdbx_seq_one_letter_code
_entity_poly.pdbx_strand_id
1 'polypeptide(L)'
;MRRRLTGICHLFKFFAGKNWGMFTTAMLRLYRIILLGFLRYSLPVLTNASKTSIRMLQSVQAQALRICLGLPQSASTAATIAITRDNLIKTHINVEVLRTHIRHLARTPRHHLASLPVVRPCTSYCKTVTAHGESIPTSFSPAARPVTPPWCLAQPMININHTWRPEKGQFVVTGS
;
A
#
# COMPACT_ATOMS: atom_id res chain seq x y z
N MET A 1 16.26 0.29 6.07
CA MET A 1 15.12 -0.29 6.83
C MET A 1 15.16 0.07 8.31
N ARG A 2 16.22 -0.30 9.05
CA ARG A 2 16.38 -0.07 10.49
C ARG A 2 16.07 1.36 10.96
N ARG A 3 16.67 2.39 10.32
CA ARG A 3 16.44 3.81 10.68
C ARG A 3 14.98 4.23 10.64
N ARG A 4 14.20 3.75 9.65
CA ARG A 4 12.77 4.06 9.55
C ARG A 4 11.97 3.38 10.67
N LEU A 5 12.28 2.12 10.96
CA LEU A 5 11.62 1.38 12.03
C LEU A 5 11.87 1.97 13.42
N THR A 6 13.12 2.39 13.69
CA THR A 6 13.43 3.11 14.93
C THR A 6 12.70 4.44 14.99
N GLY A 7 12.66 5.20 13.89
CA GLY A 7 11.90 6.44 13.79
C GLY A 7 10.41 6.26 14.12
N ILE A 8 9.79 5.18 13.63
CA ILE A 8 8.40 4.84 13.95
C ILE A 8 8.23 4.61 15.46
N CYS A 9 9.11 3.84 16.11
CA CYS A 9 9.06 3.66 17.57
C CYS A 9 9.21 4.98 18.33
N HIS A 10 10.13 5.85 17.93
CA HIS A 10 10.32 7.15 18.57
C HIS A 10 9.08 8.04 18.45
N LEU A 11 8.44 8.03 17.28
CA LEU A 11 7.21 8.75 17.03
C LEU A 11 6.06 8.25 17.93
N PHE A 12 5.90 6.94 18.10
CA PHE A 12 4.92 6.40 19.05
C PHE A 12 5.25 6.73 20.51
N LYS A 13 6.52 6.68 20.91
CA LYS A 13 6.94 7.10 22.26
C LYS A 13 6.62 8.59 22.50
N PHE A 14 6.86 9.43 21.50
CA PHE A 14 6.56 10.86 21.57
C PHE A 14 5.06 11.11 21.73
N PHE A 15 4.22 10.37 20.99
CA PHE A 15 2.76 10.49 21.12
C PHE A 15 2.24 9.98 22.46
N ALA A 16 2.78 8.88 22.99
CA ALA A 16 2.38 8.37 24.30
C ALA A 16 2.85 9.26 25.47
N GLY A 17 3.99 9.93 25.35
CA GLY A 17 4.58 10.73 26.42
C GLY A 17 3.97 12.12 26.57
N LYS A 18 3.23 12.62 25.58
CA LYS A 18 2.52 13.89 25.70
C LYS A 18 1.06 13.62 26.04
N ASN A 19 0.52 14.32 27.04
CA ASN A 19 -0.85 14.20 27.57
C ASN A 19 -1.95 14.64 26.58
N TRP A 20 -1.83 14.37 25.29
CA TRP A 20 -2.70 14.87 24.22
C TRP A 20 -4.06 14.17 24.16
N GLY A 21 -4.51 13.56 25.26
CA GLY A 21 -5.79 12.84 25.30
C GLY A 21 -5.90 11.75 24.23
N MET A 22 -4.78 11.21 23.75
CA MET A 22 -4.80 10.24 22.65
C MET A 22 -5.32 8.92 23.18
N PHE A 23 -6.57 8.60 22.84
CA PHE A 23 -7.19 7.32 23.18
C PHE A 23 -6.37 6.16 22.60
N THR A 24 -6.32 5.04 23.33
CA THR A 24 -5.65 3.80 22.89
C THR A 24 -6.13 3.36 21.49
N THR A 25 -7.41 3.54 21.20
CA THR A 25 -8.02 3.26 19.89
C THR A 25 -7.46 4.12 18.76
N ALA A 26 -7.19 5.41 19.03
CA ALA A 26 -6.59 6.33 18.07
C ALA A 26 -5.12 5.97 17.82
N MET A 27 -4.34 5.67 18.87
CA MET A 27 -2.95 5.20 18.74
C MET A 27 -2.88 3.91 17.92
N LEU A 28 -3.76 2.94 18.18
CA LEU A 28 -3.81 1.68 17.44
C LEU A 28 -4.16 1.89 15.95
N ARG A 29 -5.09 2.80 15.65
CA ARG A 29 -5.41 3.18 14.25
C ARG A 29 -4.21 3.80 13.56
N LEU A 30 -3.52 4.73 14.23
CA LEU A 30 -2.32 5.37 13.69
C LEU A 30 -1.19 4.35 13.45
N TYR A 31 -0.98 3.45 14.39
CA TYR A 31 -0.06 2.32 14.26
C TYR A 31 -0.38 1.47 13.03
N ARG A 32 -1.65 1.08 12.84
CA ARG A 32 -2.05 0.28 11.66
C ARG A 32 -1.73 1.03 10.38
N ILE A 33 -2.06 2.32 10.29
CA ILE A 33 -1.81 3.12 9.07
C ILE A 33 -0.30 3.23 8.78
N ILE A 34 0.51 3.60 9.77
CA ILE A 34 1.94 3.82 9.58
C ILE A 34 2.66 2.51 9.28
N LEU A 35 2.39 1.46 10.07
CA LEU A 35 3.08 0.19 9.91
C LEU A 35 2.63 -0.55 8.65
N LEU A 36 1.31 -0.65 8.38
CA LEU A 36 0.82 -1.28 7.15
C LEU A 36 1.23 -0.48 5.92
N GLY A 37 1.21 0.84 5.99
CA GLY A 37 1.75 1.71 4.94
C GLY A 37 3.22 1.38 4.66
N PHE A 38 4.05 1.32 5.71
CA PHE A 38 5.44 0.93 5.58
C PHE A 38 5.63 -0.46 4.96
N LEU A 39 4.89 -1.47 5.43
CA LEU A 39 4.96 -2.84 4.90
C LEU A 39 4.55 -2.89 3.43
N ARG A 40 3.48 -2.19 3.06
CA ARG A 40 2.96 -2.14 1.69
C ARG A 40 3.95 -1.54 0.70
N TYR A 41 4.66 -0.49 1.09
CA TYR A 41 5.69 0.11 0.23
C TYR A 41 7.00 -0.68 0.22
N SER A 42 7.31 -1.43 1.28
CA SER A 42 8.54 -2.23 1.39
C SER A 42 8.37 -3.69 0.94
N LEU A 43 7.18 -4.07 0.47
CA LEU A 43 6.84 -5.44 0.10
C LEU A 43 7.85 -6.17 -0.81
N PRO A 44 8.34 -5.61 -1.93
CA PRO A 44 9.32 -6.32 -2.78
C PRO A 44 10.64 -6.61 -2.08
N VAL A 45 10.99 -5.82 -1.05
CA VAL A 45 12.17 -6.06 -0.20
C VAL A 45 11.85 -7.07 0.91
N LEU A 46 10.60 -7.10 1.38
CA LEU A 46 10.17 -7.96 2.48
C LEU A 46 10.00 -9.42 2.10
N THR A 47 9.63 -9.72 0.85
CA THR A 47 9.52 -11.10 0.38
C THR A 47 10.84 -11.86 0.52
N ASN A 48 11.97 -11.20 0.27
CA ASN A 48 13.31 -11.76 0.43
C ASN A 48 14.02 -11.29 1.71
N ALA A 49 13.29 -10.75 2.69
CA ALA A 49 13.90 -10.25 3.91
C ALA A 49 14.57 -11.37 4.73
N SER A 50 15.74 -11.05 5.28
CA SER A 50 16.44 -11.93 6.20
C SER A 50 15.63 -12.21 7.47
N LYS A 51 15.87 -13.36 8.11
CA LYS A 51 15.29 -13.70 9.42
C LYS A 51 15.53 -12.59 10.46
N THR A 52 16.69 -11.92 10.40
CA THR A 52 17.04 -10.80 11.29
C THR A 52 16.16 -9.57 11.07
N SER A 53 15.85 -9.23 9.82
CA SER A 53 14.98 -8.10 9.48
C SER A 53 13.53 -8.35 9.91
N ILE A 54 13.05 -9.59 9.76
CA ILE A 54 11.72 -10.00 10.23
C ILE A 54 11.63 -9.94 11.76
N ARG A 55 12.66 -10.42 12.48
CA ARG A 55 12.72 -10.31 13.95
C ARG A 55 12.71 -8.86 14.42
N MET A 56 13.42 -7.98 13.73
CA MET A 56 13.42 -6.54 14.03
C MET A 56 12.02 -5.94 13.84
N LEU A 57 11.32 -6.27 12.77
CA LEU A 57 9.93 -5.84 12.56
C LEU A 57 9.00 -6.34 13.66
N GLN A 58 9.13 -7.60 14.07
CA GLN A 58 8.34 -8.18 15.16
C GLN A 58 8.61 -7.46 16.49
N SER A 59 9.87 -7.13 16.77
CA SER A 59 10.25 -6.35 17.95
C SER A 59 9.63 -4.94 17.94
N VAL A 60 9.65 -4.28 16.78
CA VAL A 60 9.05 -2.95 16.59
C VAL A 60 7.53 -3.00 16.73
N GLN A 61 6.87 -4.02 16.17
CA GLN A 61 5.42 -4.25 16.39
C GLN A 61 5.13 -4.42 17.88
N ALA A 62 5.82 -5.33 18.55
CA ALA A 62 5.59 -5.60 19.97
C ALA A 62 5.79 -4.33 20.82
N GLN A 63 6.85 -3.57 20.56
CA GLN A 63 7.12 -2.32 21.26
C GLN A 63 6.04 -1.27 20.99
N ALA A 64 5.67 -1.05 19.72
CA ALA A 64 4.66 -0.07 19.36
C ALA A 64 3.30 -0.40 19.97
N LEU A 65 2.86 -1.66 19.94
CA LEU A 65 1.60 -2.09 20.52
C LEU A 65 1.58 -1.91 22.05
N ARG A 66 2.68 -2.24 22.74
CA ARG A 66 2.79 -1.98 24.19
C ARG A 66 2.68 -0.49 24.50
N ILE A 67 3.35 0.37 23.72
CA ILE A 67 3.25 1.82 23.86
C ILE A 67 1.79 2.28 23.64
N CYS A 68 1.11 1.77 22.61
CA CYS A 68 -0.28 2.12 22.32
C CYS A 68 -1.26 1.72 23.43
N LEU A 69 -0.93 0.68 24.19
CA LEU A 69 -1.74 0.18 25.32
C LEU A 69 -1.26 0.68 26.69
N GLY A 70 -0.14 1.40 26.77
CA GLY A 70 0.48 1.77 28.04
C GLY A 70 1.04 0.58 28.84
N LEU A 71 1.36 -0.54 28.18
CA LEU A 71 1.87 -1.74 28.84
C LEU A 71 3.37 -1.67 29.12
N PRO A 72 3.87 -2.33 30.19
CA PRO A 72 5.28 -2.41 30.49
C PRO A 72 6.03 -3.22 29.42
N GLN A 73 7.35 -2.99 29.31
CA GLN A 73 8.19 -3.65 28.30
C GLN A 73 8.26 -5.18 28.46
N SER A 74 8.06 -5.68 29.69
CA SER A 74 8.01 -7.11 30.02
C SER A 74 6.71 -7.81 29.63
N ALA A 75 5.67 -7.06 29.22
CA ALA A 75 4.38 -7.66 28.86
C ALA A 75 4.51 -8.66 27.71
N SER A 76 3.79 -9.78 27.79
CA SER A 76 3.80 -10.82 26.76
C SER A 76 3.38 -10.26 25.40
N THR A 77 4.20 -10.49 24.36
CA THR A 77 3.92 -10.05 22.99
C THR A 77 2.65 -10.69 22.46
N ALA A 78 2.45 -12.00 22.70
CA ALA A 78 1.28 -12.73 22.22
C ALA A 78 -0.01 -12.18 22.87
N ALA A 79 0.02 -11.95 24.18
CA ALA A 79 -1.12 -11.36 24.89
C ALA A 79 -1.42 -9.93 24.39
N THR A 80 -0.39 -9.12 24.18
CA THR A 80 -0.53 -7.74 23.64
C THR A 80 -1.20 -7.75 22.27
N ILE A 81 -0.82 -8.67 21.39
CA ILE A 81 -1.40 -8.81 20.05
C ILE A 81 -2.86 -9.27 20.14
N ALA A 82 -3.17 -10.23 21.03
CA ALA A 82 -4.53 -10.71 21.24
C ALA A 82 -5.46 -9.60 21.76
N ILE A 83 -5.00 -8.78 22.72
CA ILE A 83 -5.76 -7.65 23.27
C ILE A 83 -6.04 -6.60 22.20
N THR A 84 -5.05 -6.29 21.35
CA THR A 84 -5.21 -5.30 20.27
C THR A 84 -5.97 -5.82 19.06
N ARG A 85 -6.34 -7.12 19.05
CA ARG A 85 -6.96 -7.81 17.91
C ARG A 85 -6.21 -7.55 16.61
N ASP A 86 -4.88 -7.57 16.68
CA ASP A 86 -3.98 -7.41 15.53
C ASP A 86 -3.41 -8.77 15.11
N ASN A 87 -2.80 -8.82 13.92
CA ASN A 87 -2.13 -10.00 13.41
C ASN A 87 -0.60 -9.88 13.54
N LEU A 88 0.08 -11.03 13.54
CA LEU A 88 1.54 -11.07 13.51
C LEU A 88 2.10 -10.38 12.24
N ILE A 89 3.27 -9.74 12.33
CA ILE A 89 3.98 -9.17 11.16
C ILE A 89 4.01 -10.11 9.95
N LYS A 90 4.29 -11.40 10.18
CA LYS A 90 4.36 -12.39 9.10
C LYS A 90 3.04 -12.51 8.34
N THR A 91 1.92 -12.49 9.06
CA THR A 91 0.58 -12.51 8.48
C THR A 91 0.34 -11.25 7.65
N HIS A 92 0.72 -10.07 8.15
CA HIS A 92 0.61 -8.82 7.40
C HIS A 92 1.44 -8.86 6.10
N ILE A 93 2.66 -9.40 6.15
CA ILE A 93 3.50 -9.60 4.96
C ILE A 93 2.80 -10.53 3.95
N ASN A 94 2.29 -11.68 4.40
CA ASN A 94 1.59 -12.62 3.54
C ASN A 94 0.35 -11.98 2.90
N VAL A 95 -0.44 -11.25 3.68
CA VAL A 95 -1.64 -10.55 3.18
C VAL A 95 -1.26 -9.50 2.13
N GLU A 96 -0.19 -8.73 2.33
CA GLU A 96 0.26 -7.76 1.32
C GLU A 96 0.79 -8.44 0.04
N VAL A 97 1.48 -9.58 0.18
CA VAL A 97 1.91 -10.42 -0.96
C VAL A 97 0.71 -10.87 -1.78
N LEU A 98 -0.30 -11.46 -1.12
CA LEU A 98 -1.52 -11.93 -1.76
C LEU A 98 -2.31 -10.78 -2.38
N ARG A 99 -2.46 -9.66 -1.66
CA ARG A 99 -3.14 -8.47 -2.17
C ARG A 99 -2.47 -7.93 -3.43
N THR A 100 -1.14 -7.97 -3.48
CA THR A 100 -0.38 -7.54 -4.66
C THR A 100 -0.56 -8.51 -5.81
N HIS A 101 -0.52 -9.82 -5.56
CA HIS A 101 -0.79 -10.84 -6.56
C HIS A 101 -2.19 -10.69 -7.18
N ILE A 102 -3.22 -10.61 -6.33
CA ILE A 102 -4.62 -10.40 -6.74
C ILE A 102 -4.77 -9.11 -7.54
N ARG A 103 -4.12 -8.02 -7.14
CA ARG A 103 -4.17 -6.76 -7.89
C ARG A 103 -3.62 -6.93 -9.31
N HIS A 104 -2.53 -7.67 -9.49
CA HIS A 104 -1.98 -7.94 -10.82
C HIS A 104 -2.90 -8.84 -11.63
N LEU A 105 -3.43 -9.92 -11.05
CA LEU A 105 -4.40 -10.79 -11.73
C LEU A 105 -5.64 -10.01 -12.19
N ALA A 106 -6.23 -9.21 -11.30
CA ALA A 106 -7.48 -8.52 -11.54
C ALA A 106 -7.36 -7.23 -12.38
N ARG A 107 -6.18 -6.61 -12.52
CA ARG A 107 -6.04 -5.35 -13.27
C ARG A 107 -5.10 -5.44 -14.45
N THR A 108 -4.19 -6.39 -14.45
CA THR A 108 -3.10 -6.44 -15.44
C THR A 108 -2.67 -7.89 -15.64
N PRO A 109 -3.51 -8.74 -16.26
CA PRO A 109 -3.25 -10.18 -16.35
C PRO A 109 -1.95 -10.51 -17.09
N ARG A 110 -1.47 -9.62 -17.97
CA ARG A 110 -0.18 -9.74 -18.69
C ARG A 110 1.05 -9.27 -17.89
N HIS A 111 0.92 -9.04 -16.59
CA HIS A 111 2.03 -8.58 -15.76
C HIS A 111 2.97 -9.73 -15.35
N HIS A 112 4.28 -9.52 -15.38
CA HIS A 112 5.28 -10.54 -15.03
C HIS A 112 5.10 -11.11 -13.60
N LEU A 113 4.62 -10.32 -12.64
CA LEU A 113 4.33 -10.80 -11.28
C LEU A 113 3.09 -11.72 -11.21
N ALA A 114 2.19 -11.64 -12.19
CA ALA A 114 1.03 -12.53 -12.29
C ALA A 114 1.44 -13.92 -12.82
N SER A 115 2.36 -13.98 -13.78
CA SER A 115 2.91 -15.24 -14.32
C SER A 115 4.08 -15.81 -13.51
N LEU A 116 4.63 -15.05 -12.55
CA LEU A 116 5.78 -15.45 -11.75
C LEU A 116 5.63 -16.78 -11.00
N PRO A 117 4.45 -17.14 -10.44
CA PRO A 117 4.24 -18.46 -9.85
C PRO A 117 4.48 -19.62 -10.81
N VAL A 118 4.17 -19.43 -12.10
CA VAL A 118 4.38 -20.43 -13.16
C VAL A 118 5.84 -20.47 -13.61
N VAL A 119 6.47 -19.29 -13.77
CA VAL A 119 7.83 -19.19 -14.32
C VAL A 119 8.92 -19.46 -13.28
N ARG A 120 8.71 -19.05 -12.02
CA ARG A 120 9.68 -19.18 -10.92
C ARG A 120 9.00 -19.56 -9.59
N PRO A 121 8.57 -20.82 -9.43
CA PRO A 121 7.81 -21.26 -8.25
C PRO A 121 8.61 -21.20 -6.95
N CYS A 122 9.95 -21.31 -7.02
CA CYS A 122 10.80 -21.41 -5.84
C CYS A 122 11.04 -20.06 -5.10
N THR A 123 10.60 -18.93 -5.65
CA THR A 123 10.78 -17.63 -5.00
C THR A 123 9.93 -17.52 -3.74
N SER A 124 10.39 -16.73 -2.75
CA SER A 124 9.66 -16.53 -1.49
C SER A 124 8.23 -16.00 -1.73
N TYR A 125 8.09 -15.06 -2.68
CA TYR A 125 6.79 -14.54 -3.12
C TYR A 125 5.88 -15.66 -3.64
N CYS A 126 6.39 -16.48 -4.58
CA CYS A 126 5.60 -17.55 -5.17
C CYS A 126 5.21 -18.61 -4.13
N LYS A 127 6.10 -18.97 -3.22
CA LYS A 127 5.80 -19.90 -2.13
C LYS A 127 4.62 -19.43 -1.28
N THR A 128 4.53 -18.13 -0.97
CA THR A 128 3.39 -17.57 -0.24
C THR A 128 2.11 -17.62 -1.08
N VAL A 129 2.20 -17.32 -2.38
CA VAL A 129 1.03 -17.35 -3.29
C VAL A 129 0.53 -18.79 -3.47
N THR A 130 1.42 -19.76 -3.73
CA THR A 130 1.06 -21.16 -3.94
C THR A 130 0.51 -21.79 -2.66
N ALA A 131 1.08 -21.47 -1.49
CA ALA A 131 0.58 -21.93 -0.20
C ALA A 131 -0.88 -21.50 0.09
N HIS A 132 -1.35 -20.41 -0.54
CA HIS A 132 -2.71 -19.92 -0.41
C HIS A 132 -3.52 -20.07 -1.70
N GLY A 133 -3.02 -20.81 -2.70
CA GLY A 133 -3.59 -20.90 -4.04
C GLY A 133 -5.06 -21.31 -4.07
N GLU A 134 -5.46 -22.28 -3.25
CA GLU A 134 -6.84 -22.79 -3.16
C GLU A 134 -7.84 -21.73 -2.69
N SER A 135 -7.38 -20.75 -1.92
CA SER A 135 -8.22 -19.65 -1.40
C SER A 135 -8.26 -18.43 -2.31
N ILE A 136 -7.46 -18.39 -3.38
CA ILE A 136 -7.42 -17.26 -4.30
C ILE A 136 -8.54 -17.48 -5.34
N PRO A 137 -9.53 -16.58 -5.43
CA PRO A 137 -10.60 -16.73 -6.40
C PRO A 137 -10.02 -16.69 -7.81
N THR A 138 -10.45 -17.60 -8.68
CA THR A 138 -9.89 -17.71 -10.04
C THR A 138 -10.64 -16.83 -11.05
N SER A 139 -11.88 -16.48 -10.75
CA SER A 139 -12.76 -15.66 -11.60
C SER A 139 -12.56 -14.15 -11.36
N PHE A 140 -11.46 -13.60 -11.87
CA PHE A 140 -11.27 -12.15 -11.90
C PHE A 140 -11.68 -11.58 -13.26
N SER A 141 -12.62 -10.64 -13.26
CA SER A 141 -12.90 -9.81 -14.43
C SER A 141 -12.05 -8.53 -14.38
N PRO A 142 -11.18 -8.29 -15.37
CA PRO A 142 -10.39 -7.07 -15.41
C PRO A 142 -11.28 -5.84 -15.52
N ALA A 143 -10.99 -4.81 -14.71
CA ALA A 143 -11.65 -3.52 -14.86
C ALA A 143 -11.38 -2.98 -16.28
N ALA A 144 -12.45 -2.58 -16.99
CA ALA A 144 -12.34 -2.00 -18.32
C ALA A 144 -11.39 -0.80 -18.29
N ARG A 145 -10.35 -0.84 -19.13
CA ARG A 145 -9.42 0.28 -19.26
C ARG A 145 -10.09 1.36 -20.12
N PRO A 146 -10.19 2.61 -19.65
CA PRO A 146 -10.73 3.68 -20.48
C PRO A 146 -9.83 3.88 -21.70
N VAL A 147 -10.44 4.02 -22.88
CA VAL A 147 -9.73 4.23 -24.15
C VAL A 147 -8.95 5.54 -24.10
N THR A 148 -9.56 6.57 -23.51
CA THR A 148 -8.95 7.88 -23.28
C THR A 148 -8.59 8.02 -21.80
N PRO A 149 -7.33 8.28 -21.46
CA PRO A 149 -6.94 8.55 -20.09
C PRO A 149 -7.70 9.77 -19.53
N PRO A 150 -8.11 9.76 -18.25
CA PRO A 150 -8.89 10.86 -17.67
C PRO A 150 -8.11 12.17 -17.54
N TRP A 151 -6.77 12.13 -17.70
CA TRP A 151 -5.90 13.30 -17.70
C TRP A 151 -5.64 13.87 -19.10
N CYS A 152 -6.17 13.25 -20.15
CA CYS A 152 -6.11 13.83 -21.49
C CYS A 152 -7.10 15.00 -21.57
N LEU A 153 -6.58 16.20 -21.77
CA LEU A 153 -7.40 17.36 -22.14
C LEU A 153 -8.10 17.05 -23.46
N ALA A 154 -9.42 17.31 -23.53
CA ALA A 154 -10.13 17.23 -24.80
C ALA A 154 -9.41 18.12 -25.82
N GLN A 155 -9.14 17.57 -27.00
CA GLN A 155 -8.45 18.33 -28.05
C GLN A 155 -9.31 19.56 -28.38
N PRO A 156 -8.79 20.79 -28.20
CA PRO A 156 -9.56 21.98 -28.52
C PRO A 156 -9.84 21.98 -30.02
N MET A 157 -11.08 22.25 -30.41
CA MET A 157 -11.43 22.43 -31.81
C MET A 157 -10.80 23.74 -32.29
N ILE A 158 -9.65 23.64 -32.97
CA ILE A 158 -8.98 24.77 -33.59
C ILE A 158 -9.72 25.07 -34.90
N ASN A 159 -10.59 26.07 -34.89
CA ASN A 159 -11.15 26.60 -36.13
C ASN A 159 -10.12 27.52 -36.79
N ILE A 160 -9.50 27.04 -37.87
CA ILE A 160 -8.45 27.77 -38.60
C ILE A 160 -9.03 28.76 -39.64
N ASN A 161 -10.36 28.92 -39.71
CA ASN A 161 -11.03 29.73 -40.73
C ASN A 161 -11.12 31.23 -40.38
N HIS A 162 -10.15 31.77 -39.64
CA HIS A 162 -10.03 33.21 -39.47
C HIS A 162 -9.19 33.79 -40.62
N THR A 163 -9.85 34.20 -41.71
CA THR A 163 -9.20 35.03 -42.73
C THR A 163 -9.01 36.44 -42.16
N TRP A 164 -7.78 36.78 -41.79
CA TRP A 164 -7.43 38.13 -41.36
C TRP A 164 -7.56 39.09 -42.55
N ARG A 165 -8.56 39.99 -42.52
CA ARG A 165 -8.72 41.04 -43.53
C ARG A 165 -8.24 42.38 -42.93
N PRO A 166 -7.16 43.01 -43.46
CA PRO A 166 -6.52 44.18 -42.84
C PRO A 166 -7.33 45.47 -42.83
N GLU A 167 -8.46 45.56 -43.54
CA GLU A 167 -9.01 46.87 -43.87
C GLU A 167 -9.94 47.51 -42.84
N LYS A 168 -10.46 46.75 -41.87
CA LYS A 168 -11.26 47.31 -40.77
C LYS A 168 -11.04 46.44 -39.55
N GLY A 169 -10.36 46.96 -38.52
CA GLY A 169 -10.03 46.25 -37.28
C GLY A 169 -11.26 45.82 -36.47
N GLN A 170 -12.05 44.89 -36.97
CA GLN A 170 -13.18 44.25 -36.30
C GLN A 170 -13.25 42.78 -36.72
N PHE A 171 -13.45 41.90 -35.72
CA PHE A 171 -13.73 40.49 -35.95
C PHE A 171 -15.21 40.31 -36.31
N VAL A 172 -15.49 39.78 -37.50
CA VAL A 172 -16.84 39.35 -37.88
C VAL A 172 -16.91 37.84 -37.75
N VAL A 173 -17.78 37.36 -36.85
CA VAL A 173 -18.14 35.94 -36.75
C VAL A 173 -19.15 35.65 -37.85
N THR A 174 -18.74 34.99 -38.92
CA THR A 174 -19.69 34.42 -39.90
C THR A 174 -20.24 33.13 -39.32
N GLY A 175 -21.49 33.19 -38.85
CA GLY A 175 -22.24 32.03 -38.42
C GLY A 175 -22.74 31.21 -39.60
N SER A 176 -22.63 29.90 -39.46
CA SER A 176 -23.44 28.88 -40.11
C SER A 176 -23.42 27.65 -39.24
#